data_AF-A0A662N0H5-F1
#
_entry.id   AF-A0A662N0H5-F1
#
_cell.length_a   1.000
_cell.length_b   1.000
_cell.length_c   1.000
_cell.angle_alpha   90.00
_cell.angle_beta   90.00
_cell.angle_gamma   90.00
#
_symmetry.space_group_name_H-M   'P 1'
#
loop_
_entity.id
_entity.type
_entity.pdbx_description
1 polymer ?
#
loop_
_entity_poly.entity_id
_entity_poly.type
_entity_poly.pdbx_seq_one_letter_code
_entity_poly.pdbx_strand_id
1 'polypeptide(L)'
;KREKKIFFRDPLLLRLFSLWSGTKPVESAIYENIVQEHLYRKFGEIYYYRDRYEIDVIADGLRVEVKAGKAHRRYPRNVVVLEKEDIPRFLIELFS
;
A
#
# COMPACT_ATOMS: atom_id res chain seq x y z
N LYS A 1 -21.04 -3.20 11.28
CA LYS A 1 -20.60 -2.61 10.00
C LYS A 1 -19.09 -2.81 9.89
N ARG A 2 -18.56 -3.36 8.79
CA ARG A 2 -17.10 -3.46 8.57
C ARG A 2 -16.58 -2.09 8.11
N GLU A 3 -15.50 -1.62 8.71
CA GLU A 3 -14.86 -0.36 8.34
C GLU A 3 -14.31 -0.48 6.91
N LYS A 4 -14.59 0.53 6.07
CA LYS A 4 -14.13 0.57 4.68
C LYS A 4 -12.97 1.56 4.59
N LYS A 5 -11.83 1.13 4.04
CA LYS A 5 -10.74 2.03 3.68
C LYS A 5 -11.17 2.87 2.47
N ILE A 6 -10.98 4.19 2.54
CA ILE A 6 -11.16 5.13 1.43
C ILE A 6 -9.79 5.76 1.18
N PHE A 7 -9.30 5.65 -0.05
CA PHE A 7 -8.03 6.24 -0.45
C PHE A 7 -8.26 7.40 -1.41
N PHE A 8 -7.48 8.47 -1.22
CA PHE A 8 -7.45 9.60 -2.13
C PHE A 8 -6.18 9.53 -2.97
N ARG A 9 -6.35 9.39 -4.28
CA ARG A 9 -5.22 9.42 -5.23
C ARG A 9 -4.54 10.78 -5.29
N ASP A 10 -5.32 11.83 -5.10
CA ASP A 10 -4.83 13.21 -5.08
C ASP A 10 -4.43 13.62 -3.64
N PRO A 11 -3.15 13.94 -3.40
CA PRO A 11 -2.68 14.41 -2.10
C PRO A 11 -3.35 15.71 -1.63
N LEU A 12 -3.78 16.58 -2.55
CA LEU A 12 -4.52 17.80 -2.23
C LEU A 12 -5.89 17.47 -1.64
N LEU A 13 -6.61 16.52 -2.25
CA LEU A 13 -7.91 16.06 -1.72
C LEU A 13 -7.73 15.41 -0.35
N LEU A 14 -6.72 14.55 -0.17
CA LEU A 14 -6.41 13.94 1.13
C LEU A 14 -6.21 15.02 2.21
N ARG A 15 -5.41 16.04 1.92
CA ARG A 15 -5.14 17.15 2.85
C ARG A 15 -6.38 17.98 3.13
N LEU A 16 -7.17 18.28 2.11
CA LEU A 16 -8.41 19.05 2.23
C LEU A 16 -9.41 18.34 3.15
N PHE A 17 -9.67 17.05 2.91
CA PHE A 17 -10.60 16.27 3.73
C PHE A 17 -10.07 16.05 5.15
N SER A 18 -8.76 15.89 5.32
CA SER A 18 -8.13 15.83 6.64
C SER A 18 -8.33 17.13 7.43
N LEU A 19 -8.09 18.28 6.79
CA LEU A 19 -8.29 19.59 7.40
C LEU A 19 -9.76 19.83 7.76
N TRP A 20 -10.67 19.55 6.81
CA TRP A 20 -12.11 19.75 6.99
C TRP A 20 -12.70 18.87 8.09
N SER A 21 -12.29 17.60 8.17
CA SER A 21 -12.80 16.65 9.17
C SER A 21 -12.08 16.73 10.53
N GLY A 22 -10.96 17.45 10.62
CA GLY A 22 -10.07 17.43 11.79
C GLY A 22 -9.39 16.09 12.04
N THR A 23 -9.51 15.11 11.14
CA THR A 23 -8.94 13.77 11.28
C THR A 23 -7.64 13.67 10.50
N LYS A 24 -6.56 13.20 11.15
CA LYS A 24 -5.28 12.96 10.48
C LYS A 24 -5.37 11.69 9.60
N PRO A 25 -4.72 11.67 8.42
CA PRO A 25 -4.60 10.44 7.65
C PRO A 25 -3.83 9.39 8.43
N VAL A 26 -4.19 8.12 8.22
CA VAL A 26 -3.43 6.99 8.77
C VAL A 26 -2.20 6.77 7.87
N GLU A 27 -1.00 6.93 8.44
CA GLU A 27 0.27 6.86 7.68
C GLU A 27 0.46 5.51 6.96
N SER A 28 0.12 4.39 7.60
CA SER A 28 0.18 3.07 6.97
C SER A 28 -0.72 2.96 5.74
N ALA A 29 -1.92 3.55 5.79
CA ALA A 29 -2.85 3.58 4.68
C ALA A 29 -2.34 4.45 3.51
N ILE A 30 -1.57 5.50 3.79
CA ILE A 30 -0.92 6.30 2.75
C ILE A 30 0.13 5.47 2.01
N TYR A 31 0.98 4.74 2.73
CA TYR A 31 2.02 3.89 2.13
C TYR A 31 1.42 2.76 1.29
N GLU A 32 0.42 2.09 1.83
CA GLU A 32 -0.34 1.06 1.12
C GLU A 32 -0.92 1.63 -0.19
N ASN A 33 -1.55 2.80 -0.14
CA ASN A 33 -2.10 3.43 -1.33
C ASN A 33 -1.04 3.83 -2.36
N ILE A 34 0.09 4.39 -1.92
CA ILE A 34 1.20 4.76 -2.81
C ILE A 34 1.67 3.52 -3.58
N VAL A 35 1.91 2.40 -2.90
CA VAL A 35 2.36 1.16 -3.54
C VAL A 35 1.30 0.62 -4.51
N GLN A 36 0.04 0.57 -4.09
CA GLN A 36 -1.09 0.13 -4.93
C GLN A 36 -1.21 0.95 -6.20
N GLU A 37 -1.15 2.28 -6.11
CA GLU A 37 -1.28 3.18 -7.26
C GLU A 37 -0.11 3.03 -8.24
N HIS A 38 1.12 2.83 -7.77
CA HIS A 38 2.27 2.63 -8.67
C HIS A 38 2.24 1.26 -9.36
N LEU A 39 1.82 0.20 -8.65
CA LEU A 39 1.60 -1.11 -9.27
C LEU A 39 0.48 -1.05 -10.31
N TYR A 40 -0.62 -0.37 -10.01
CA TYR A 40 -1.70 -0.14 -10.97
C TYR A 40 -1.21 0.63 -12.20
N ARG A 41 -0.40 1.68 -12.03
CA ARG A 41 0.19 2.43 -13.16
C ARG A 41 1.10 1.57 -14.04
N LYS A 42 1.86 0.65 -13.46
CA LYS A 42 2.77 -0.23 -14.21
C LYS A 42 2.03 -1.36 -14.93
N PHE A 43 1.09 -2.02 -14.25
CA PHE A 43 0.51 -3.29 -14.71
C PHE A 43 -0.92 -3.16 -15.23
N GLY A 44 -1.60 -2.03 -15.02
CA GLY A 44 -2.96 -1.77 -15.49
C GLY A 44 -4.07 -2.44 -14.68
N GLU A 45 -3.73 -3.38 -13.81
CA GLU A 45 -4.64 -4.06 -12.90
C GLU A 45 -3.92 -4.45 -11.60
N ILE A 46 -4.68 -4.45 -10.50
CA ILE A 46 -4.22 -4.90 -9.18
C ILE A 46 -5.32 -5.69 -8.51
N TYR A 47 -4.92 -6.63 -7.66
CA TYR A 47 -5.81 -7.53 -6.95
C TYR A 47 -5.51 -7.51 -5.45
N TYR A 48 -6.52 -7.83 -4.65
CA TYR A 48 -6.42 -7.90 -3.20
C TYR A 48 -6.64 -9.34 -2.75
N TYR A 49 -5.82 -9.85 -1.83
CA TYR A 49 -5.97 -11.22 -1.33
C TYR A 49 -5.87 -11.27 0.19
N ARG A 50 -6.84 -11.92 0.81
CA ARG A 50 -6.87 -12.13 2.27
C ARG A 50 -7.16 -13.59 2.57
N ASP A 51 -6.19 -14.24 3.20
CA ASP A 51 -6.30 -15.60 3.76
C ASP A 51 -5.65 -15.60 5.15
N ARG A 52 -4.94 -16.67 5.55
CA ARG A 52 -4.10 -16.74 6.76
C ARG A 52 -3.02 -15.66 6.86
N TYR A 53 -2.69 -15.03 5.73
CA TYR A 53 -1.85 -13.84 5.62
C TYR A 53 -2.66 -12.72 4.93
N GLU A 54 -2.42 -11.49 5.35
CA GLU A 54 -2.87 -10.31 4.61
C GLU A 54 -1.83 -10.06 3.50
N ILE A 55 -2.29 -9.91 2.26
CA ILE A 55 -1.49 -9.44 1.14
C ILE A 55 -2.19 -8.19 0.62
N ASP A 56 -1.60 -7.04 0.90
CA ASP A 56 -2.17 -5.74 0.56
C ASP A 56 -2.39 -5.57 -0.95
N VAL A 57 -1.52 -6.11 -1.81
CA VAL A 57 -1.67 -5.97 -3.26
C VAL A 57 -0.95 -7.06 -4.05
N ILE A 58 -1.58 -7.51 -5.14
CA ILE A 58 -1.04 -8.45 -6.12
C ILE A 58 -1.12 -7.81 -7.51
N ALA A 59 -0.04 -7.85 -8.26
CA ALA A 59 0.02 -7.38 -9.65
C ALA A 59 1.06 -8.20 -10.43
N ASP A 60 0.69 -8.76 -11.60
CA ASP A 60 1.60 -9.54 -12.46
C ASP A 60 2.42 -10.62 -11.71
N GLY A 61 1.75 -11.37 -10.82
CA GLY A 61 2.40 -12.40 -9.98
C GLY A 61 3.24 -11.87 -8.80
N LEU A 62 3.55 -10.57 -8.76
CA LEU A 62 4.16 -9.90 -7.61
C LEU A 62 3.15 -9.77 -6.48
N ARG A 63 3.54 -10.19 -5.26
CA ARG A 63 2.73 -10.07 -4.05
C ARG A 63 3.43 -9.15 -3.08
N VAL A 64 2.76 -8.09 -2.66
CA VAL A 64 3.34 -7.06 -1.80
C VAL A 64 2.50 -6.88 -0.55
N GLU A 65 3.19 -6.79 0.59
CA GLU A 65 2.64 -6.40 1.89
C GLU A 65 3.36 -5.14 2.35
N VAL A 66 2.62 -4.11 2.74
CA VAL A 66 3.19 -2.83 3.16
C VAL A 66 3.06 -2.67 4.67
N LYS A 67 4.18 -2.34 5.33
CA LYS A 67 4.21 -2.09 6.77
C LYS A 67 4.78 -0.73 7.07
N ALA A 68 4.10 -0.01 7.97
CA ALA A 68 4.61 1.25 8.51
C ALA A 68 5.77 1.06 9.51
N GLY A 69 6.15 -0.18 9.85
CA GLY A 69 7.24 -0.47 10.78
C GLY A 69 7.71 -1.92 10.68
N LYS A 70 8.67 -2.29 11.55
CA LYS A 70 9.42 -3.55 11.44
C LYS A 70 8.54 -4.80 11.33
N ALA A 71 8.85 -5.65 10.37
CA ALA A 71 8.18 -6.93 10.22
C ALA A 71 8.59 -7.91 11.34
N HIS A 72 7.67 -8.19 12.27
CA HIS A 72 7.91 -9.18 13.35
C HIS A 72 7.60 -10.63 12.97
N ARG A 73 7.02 -10.89 11.79
CA ARG A 73 6.52 -12.21 11.36
C ARG A 73 7.14 -12.61 10.03
N ARG A 74 7.46 -13.90 9.88
CA ARG A 74 7.90 -14.48 8.60
C ARG A 74 6.70 -14.62 7.66
N TYR A 75 6.81 -14.02 6.48
CA TYR A 75 5.87 -14.20 5.37
C TYR A 75 6.32 -15.34 4.45
N PRO A 76 5.42 -15.91 3.63
CA PRO A 76 5.80 -16.86 2.58
C PRO A 76 6.90 -16.29 1.68
N ARG A 77 7.76 -17.15 1.11
CA ARG A 77 8.94 -16.75 0.32
C ARG A 77 8.64 -15.87 -0.90
N ASN A 78 7.39 -15.84 -1.35
CA ASN A 78 6.95 -15.13 -2.56
C ASN A 78 6.17 -13.85 -2.25
N VAL A 79 6.30 -13.30 -1.04
CA VAL A 79 5.71 -12.01 -0.66
C VAL A 79 6.83 -11.03 -0.37
N VAL A 80 6.84 -9.92 -1.09
CA VAL A 80 7.72 -8.78 -0.81
C VAL A 80 7.08 -7.99 0.32
N VAL A 81 7.77 -7.93 1.46
CA VAL A 81 7.35 -7.09 2.59
C VAL A 81 8.11 -5.79 2.48
N LEU A 82 7.39 -4.67 2.34
CA LEU A 82 7.97 -3.34 2.24
C LEU A 82 7.78 -2.60 3.54
N GLU A 83 8.89 -2.20 4.17
CA GLU A 83 8.86 -1.19 5.22
C GLU A 83 8.90 0.21 4.60
N LYS A 84 8.57 1.24 5.39
CA LYS A 84 8.54 2.64 4.95
C LYS A 84 9.81 3.04 4.20
N GLU A 85 10.95 2.58 4.69
CA GLU A 85 12.29 2.90 4.18
C GLU A 85 12.58 2.19 2.84
N ASP A 86 11.94 1.05 2.57
CA ASP A 86 12.15 0.25 1.36
C ASP A 86 11.32 0.75 0.17
N ILE A 87 10.17 1.38 0.44
CA ILE A 87 9.22 1.84 -0.58
C ILE A 87 9.90 2.67 -1.68
N PRO A 88 10.72 3.71 -1.39
CA PRO A 88 11.33 4.52 -2.44
C PRO A 88 12.21 3.70 -3.38
N ARG A 89 13.03 2.80 -2.83
CA ARG A 89 13.93 1.96 -3.64
C ARG A 89 13.14 0.97 -4.48
N PHE A 90 12.16 0.30 -3.88
CA PHE A 90 11.26 -0.62 -4.57
C PHE A 90 10.56 0.05 -5.77
N LEU A 91 10.03 1.26 -5.58
CA LEU A 91 9.34 1.98 -6.65
C LEU A 91 10.28 2.41 -7.78
N ILE A 92 11.54 2.74 -7.50
CA ILE A 92 12.53 3.04 -8.56
C ILE A 92 12.82 1.80 -9.40
N GLU A 93 13.10 0.68 -8.73
CA GLU A 93 13.36 -0.62 -9.41
C GLU A 93 12.13 -1.11 -10.18
N LEU A 94 10.93 -0.79 -9.71
CA LEU A 94 9.70 -1.12 -10.40
C LEU A 94 9.62 -0.46 -11.79
N PHE A 95 10.19 0.72 -12.03
CA PHE A 95 10.12 1.40 -13.34
C PHE A 95 11.45 1.39 -14.11
N SER A 96 12.46 0.67 -13.60
CA SER A 96 13.72 0.43 -14.30
C SER A 96 13.58 -0.73 -15.28
#